data_AF-A0A075R610-F1
#
_entry.id   AF-A0A075R610-F1
#
_cell.length_a   1.000
_cell.length_b   1.000
_cell.length_c   1.000
_cell.angle_alpha   90.00
_cell.angle_beta   90.00
_cell.angle_gamma   90.00
#
_symmetry.space_group_name_H-M   'P 1'
#
loop_
_entity.id
_entity.type
_entity.pdbx_description
1 polymer ?
#
loop_
_entity_poly.entity_id
_entity_poly.type
_entity_poly.pdbx_seq_one_letter_code
_entity_poly.pdbx_strand_id
1 'polypeptide(L)' 'MFKSILSACKRMTDLNYTKQDAIKISAKKFKVTQKEIKKYVDLLGIESKRYIESKKTFLTKDNANFGHREQEVTQDINVS' A
#
# COMPACT_ATOMS: atom_id res chain seq x y z
N MET A 1 -13.73 -13.20 17.79
CA MET A 1 -12.66 -12.19 17.59
C MET A 1 -11.52 -12.69 16.71
N PHE A 2 -10.80 -13.77 17.05
CA PHE A 2 -9.66 -14.24 16.23
C PHE A 2 -9.99 -14.44 14.74
N LYS A 3 -11.11 -15.12 14.43
CA LYS A 3 -11.57 -15.36 13.04
C LYS A 3 -11.82 -14.08 12.25
N SER A 4 -12.27 -12.99 12.88
CA SER A 4 -12.52 -11.72 12.20
C SER A 4 -11.24 -10.96 11.88
N ILE A 5 -10.23 -11.05 12.75
CA ILE A 5 -8.90 -10.50 12.51
C ILE A 5 -8.23 -11.25 11.36
N LEU A 6 -8.21 -12.58 11.42
CA LEU A 6 -7.62 -13.42 10.35
C LEU A 6 -8.30 -13.17 9.00
N SER A 7 -9.63 -13.01 8.99
CA SER A 7 -10.37 -12.66 7.78
C SER A 7 -10.01 -11.28 7.24
N ALA A 8 -9.74 -10.29 8.10
CA ALA A 8 -9.33 -8.96 7.67
C ALA A 8 -7.93 -9.00 7.05
N CYS A 9 -6.97 -9.68 7.72
CA CYS A 9 -5.62 -9.86 7.21
C CYS A 9 -5.60 -10.57 5.85
N LYS A 10 -6.31 -11.70 5.72
CA LYS A 10 -6.43 -12.44 4.45
C LYS A 10 -6.96 -11.56 3.31
N ARG A 11 -7.95 -10.70 3.59
CA ARG A 11 -8.50 -9.78 2.58
C ARG A 11 -7.49 -8.73 2.15
N MET A 12 -6.68 -8.24 3.08
CA MET A 12 -5.64 -7.24 2.82
C MET A 12 -4.46 -7.83 2.02
N THR A 13 -4.05 -9.07 2.30
CA THR A 13 -2.86 -9.69 1.69
C THR A 13 -3.20 -10.41 0.38
N ASP A 14 -4.23 -11.23 0.37
CA ASP A 14 -4.49 -12.18 -0.72
C ASP A 14 -5.47 -11.61 -1.74
N LEU A 15 -6.44 -10.82 -1.26
CA LEU A 15 -7.57 -10.35 -2.07
C LEU A 15 -7.48 -8.86 -2.45
N ASN A 16 -6.33 -8.24 -2.20
CA ASN A 16 -6.00 -6.86 -2.57
C ASN A 16 -6.98 -5.76 -2.07
N TYR A 17 -7.68 -6.01 -0.94
CA TYR A 17 -8.56 -5.01 -0.35
C TYR A 17 -7.77 -3.95 0.42
N THR A 18 -8.35 -2.75 0.51
CA THR A 18 -7.85 -1.74 1.45
C THR A 18 -8.03 -2.20 2.89
N LYS A 19 -7.22 -1.66 3.80
CA LYS A 19 -7.35 -1.92 5.25
C LYS A 19 -8.77 -1.62 5.76
N GLN A 20 -9.35 -0.51 5.32
CA GLN A 20 -10.69 -0.07 5.73
C GLN A 20 -11.78 -1.03 5.24
N ASP A 21 -11.75 -1.44 3.96
CA ASP A 21 -12.75 -2.35 3.42
C ASP A 21 -12.67 -3.73 4.04
N ALA A 22 -11.44 -4.25 4.21
CA ALA A 22 -11.21 -5.54 4.85
C ALA A 22 -11.76 -5.57 6.29
N ILE A 23 -11.57 -4.49 7.06
CA ILE A 23 -12.11 -4.34 8.42
C ILE A 23 -13.64 -4.25 8.39
N LYS A 24 -14.22 -3.42 7.52
CA LYS A 24 -15.67 -3.23 7.42
C LYS A 24 -16.40 -4.53 7.07
N ILE A 25 -15.90 -5.26 6.07
CA ILE A 25 -16.47 -6.54 5.62
C ILE A 25 -16.35 -7.59 6.73
N SER A 26 -15.20 -7.66 7.40
CA SER A 26 -14.96 -8.65 8.46
C SER A 26 -15.80 -8.35 9.71
N ALA A 27 -15.95 -7.08 10.08
CA ALA A 27 -16.82 -6.65 11.16
C ALA A 27 -18.28 -7.08 10.92
N LYS A 28 -18.81 -6.82 9.71
CA LYS A 28 -20.17 -7.22 9.32
C LYS A 28 -20.35 -8.74 9.33
N LYS A 29 -19.40 -9.49 8.77
CA LYS A 29 -19.49 -10.96 8.66
C LYS A 29 -19.50 -11.65 10.02
N PHE A 30 -18.67 -11.19 10.96
CA PHE A 30 -18.48 -11.84 12.25
C PHE A 30 -19.21 -11.17 13.41
N LYS A 31 -20.03 -10.14 13.13
CA LYS A 31 -20.81 -9.38 14.12
C LYS A 31 -19.93 -8.82 15.26
N VAL A 32 -18.78 -8.27 14.91
CA VAL A 32 -17.87 -7.60 15.86
C VAL A 32 -17.65 -6.14 15.47
N THR A 33 -17.12 -5.33 16.37
CA THR A 33 -16.88 -3.91 16.09
C THR A 33 -15.66 -3.71 15.17
N GLN A 34 -15.71 -2.69 14.32
CA GLN A 34 -14.57 -2.31 13.49
C GLN A 34 -13.37 -1.84 14.35
N LYS A 35 -13.65 -1.18 15.49
CA LYS A 35 -12.64 -0.66 16.42
C LYS A 35 -11.75 -1.77 16.97
N GLU A 36 -12.34 -2.91 17.35
CA GLU A 36 -11.58 -4.04 17.88
C GLU A 36 -10.72 -4.70 16.79
N ILE A 37 -11.27 -4.95 15.61
CA ILE A 37 -10.48 -5.51 14.49
C ILE A 37 -9.33 -4.55 14.15
N LYS A 38 -9.60 -3.25 14.03
CA LYS A 38 -8.60 -2.23 13.72
C LYS A 38 -7.45 -2.27 14.73
N LYS A 39 -7.74 -2.31 16.03
CA LYS A 39 -6.72 -2.39 17.09
C LYS A 39 -5.76 -3.55 16.85
N TYR A 40 -6.26 -4.75 16.59
CA TYR A 40 -5.40 -5.92 16.40
C TYR A 40 -4.69 -5.93 15.05
N VAL A 41 -5.35 -5.52 13.97
CA VAL A 41 -4.71 -5.41 12.65
C VAL A 41 -3.58 -4.37 12.67
N ASP A 42 -3.77 -3.25 13.38
CA ASP A 42 -2.72 -2.24 13.57
C ASP A 42 -1.54 -2.79 14.39
N LEU A 43 -1.81 -3.53 15.48
CA LEU A 43 -0.77 -4.18 16.30
C LEU A 43 0.05 -5.21 15.52
N LEU A 44 -0.56 -5.91 14.56
CA LEU A 44 0.13 -6.90 13.73
C LEU A 44 1.06 -6.28 12.67
N GLY A 45 0.95 -4.97 12.41
CA GLY A 45 1.80 -4.28 11.43
C GLY A 45 1.63 -4.76 9.99
N ILE A 46 0.58 -5.51 9.67
CA ILE A 46 0.35 -6.04 8.32
C ILE A 46 -0.14 -4.92 7.40
N GLU A 47 0.61 -4.68 6.34
CA GLU A 47 0.23 -3.77 5.27
C GLU A 47 -0.63 -4.49 4.21
N SER A 48 -1.59 -3.78 3.61
CA SER A 48 -2.35 -4.34 2.49
C SER A 48 -1.49 -4.43 1.24
N LYS A 49 -1.61 -5.52 0.47
CA LYS A 49 -0.91 -5.70 -0.81
C LYS A 49 -1.10 -4.50 -1.74
N ARG A 50 -2.30 -3.94 -1.80
CA ARG A 50 -2.64 -2.77 -2.61
C ARG A 50 -1.80 -1.54 -2.25
N TYR A 51 -1.57 -1.34 -0.95
CA TYR A 51 -0.74 -0.24 -0.45
C TYR A 51 0.72 -0.44 -0.85
N ILE A 52 1.25 -1.66 -0.69
CA ILE A 52 2.62 -2.02 -1.09
C ILE A 52 2.81 -1.80 -2.60
N GLU A 53 1.89 -2.28 -3.43
CA GLU A 53 1.91 -2.10 -4.88
C GLU A 53 1.85 -0.62 -5.28
N SER A 54 0.98 0.17 -4.64
CA SER A 54 0.90 1.61 -4.89
C SER A 54 2.23 2.31 -4.55
N LYS A 55 2.84 1.98 -3.41
CA LYS A 55 4.11 2.56 -2.95
C LYS A 55 5.26 2.27 -3.93
N LYS A 56 5.29 1.06 -4.51
CA LYS A 56 6.27 0.70 -5.55
C LYS A 56 6.13 1.59 -6.79
N THR A 57 4.89 1.83 -7.24
CA THR A 57 4.62 2.69 -8.41
C THR A 57 5.00 4.15 -8.19
N PHE A 58 4.88 4.66 -6.96
CA PHE A 58 5.33 6.02 -6.64
C PHE A 58 6.87 6.13 -6.66
N LEU A 59 7.57 5.18 -6.02
CA LEU A 59 9.04 5.17 -5.99
C LEU A 59 9.67 5.06 -7.39
N THR A 60 9.06 4.29 -8.30
CA THR A 60 9.55 4.18 -9.67
C THR A 60 9.30 5.45 -10.50
N LYS A 61 8.23 6.20 -10.23
CA LYS A 61 7.96 7.48 -10.92
C LYS A 61 8.90 8.59 -10.47
N ASP A 62 9.24 8.66 -9.18
CA ASP A 62 10.22 9.63 -8.69
C ASP A 62 11.63 9.35 -9.23
N ASN A 63 11.99 8.07 -9.40
CA ASN A 63 13.26 7.70 -10.06
C ASN A 63 13.28 8.00 -11.57
N ALA A 64 12.13 7.91 -12.26
CA ALA A 64 12.05 8.23 -13.69
C ALA A 64 12.26 9.72 -13.99
N ASN A 65 11.89 10.61 -13.07
CA ASN A 65 12.06 12.06 -13.23
C ASN A 65 13.51 12.54 -12.96
N PHE A 66 14.35 11.75 -12.30
CA PHE A 66 15.78 12.08 -12.13
C PHE A 66 16.60 11.78 -13.41
N GLY A 67 16.21 10.77 -14.20
CA GLY A 67 16.92 10.40 -15.44
C GLY A 67 16.72 11.38 -16.61
N HIS A 68 15.76 12.30 -16.53
CA HIS A 68 15.49 13.28 -17.60
C HIS A 68 16.20 14.63 -17.43
N ARG A 69 16.81 14.91 -16.26
CA ARG A 69 17.54 16.17 -16.02
C ARG A 69 19.02 16.14 -16.43
N GLU A 70 19.59 14.98 -16.74
CA GLU A 70 21.02 14.88 -17.09
C GLU A 70 21.31 15.04 -18.59
N GLN A 71 20.29 15.15 -19.46
CA GLN A 71 20.50 15.24 -20.92
C GLN A 71 20.53 16.67 -21.49
N GLU A 72 20.16 17.71 -20.73
CA GLU A 72 20.15 19.09 -21.25
C GLU A 72 21.48 19.87 -21.05
N VAL A 73 22.47 19.32 -20.34
CA VAL A 73 23.71 20.08 -20.00
C VAL A 73 24.88 19.80 -20.96
N THR A 74 24.75 18.86 -21.89
CA THR A 74 25.91 18.37 -22.70
C THR A 74 25.99 18.94 -24.13
N GLN A 75 25.23 19.97 -24.50
CA GLN A 75 25.28 20.52 -25.87
C GLN A 75 26.04 21.85 -26.04
N ASP A 76 26.48 22.52 -24.99
CA ASP A 76 27.13 23.85 -25.10
C ASP A 76 28.68 23.83 -25.06
N ILE A 77 29.32 22.68 -25.25
CA ILE A 77 30.80 22.59 -25.26
C ILE A 77 31.32 21.92 -26.53
N ASN A 78 30.90 22.39 -27.70
CA ASN A 78 31.71 22.16 -28.90
C ASN A 78 31.46 23.22 -29.98
N VAL A 79 32.06 24.39 -29.77
CA VAL A 79 32.35 25.31 -30.86
C VAL A 79 33.84 25.63 -30.78
N SER A 80 34.61 25.01 -31.67
CA SER A 80 35.98 25.39 -32.04
C SER A 80 36.05 25.40 -33.56
#